data_AF-A0A1V5REU7-F1
#
_entry.id   AF-A0A1V5REU7-F1
#
_cell.length_a   1.000
_cell.length_b   1.000
_cell.length_c   1.000
_cell.angle_alpha   90.00
_cell.angle_beta   90.00
_cell.angle_gamma   90.00
#
_symmetry.space_group_name_H-M   'P 1'
#
loop_
_entity.id
_entity.type
_entity.pdbx_description
1 polymer ?
#
loop_
_entity_poly.entity_id
_entity_poly.type
_entity_poly.pdbx_seq_one_letter_code
_entity_poly.pdbx_strand_id
1 'polypeptide(L)'
;MSFKVKKRGKLTYYYEGERPVLSALVTEEQPDGDLIIRFAGLTGGYSAQGILGLDELVSMDPHREIPLVFRCWEKWLIDAGICRSLADVDFIEIHAFGCQPKGPNPLVDPAGYEAEKARLRKAYAEAYAAFFAEHLPDNGVPARFTVHVIDVPDQAASYEFYGTALYQRSLHEEPKS
;
A
#
# COMPACT_ATOMS: atom_id res chain seq x y z
N MET A 1 -5.05 14.47 9.10
CA MET A 1 -6.11 15.47 8.86
C MET A 1 -7.34 14.74 8.36
N SER A 2 -8.54 15.31 8.44
CA SER A 2 -9.72 14.65 7.85
C SER A 2 -9.69 14.78 6.33
N PHE A 3 -10.04 13.70 5.63
CA PHE A 3 -10.18 13.73 4.17
C PHE A 3 -11.25 14.73 3.73
N LYS A 4 -10.99 15.36 2.58
CA LYS A 4 -12.07 15.90 1.75
C LYS A 4 -12.71 14.75 1.00
N VAL A 5 -14.03 14.72 0.98
CA VAL A 5 -14.81 13.61 0.42
C VAL A 5 -15.70 14.12 -0.71
N LYS A 6 -15.67 13.41 -1.85
CA LYS A 6 -16.55 13.69 -2.99
C LYS A 6 -17.26 12.42 -3.42
N LYS A 7 -18.60 12.40 -3.44
CA LYS A 7 -19.40 11.29 -3.97
C LYS A 7 -19.90 11.60 -5.38
N ARG A 8 -19.82 10.62 -6.29
CA ARG A 8 -20.36 10.68 -7.66
C ARG A 8 -20.94 9.32 -8.06
N GLY A 9 -22.26 9.19 -7.96
CA GLY A 9 -22.92 7.90 -8.15
C GLY A 9 -22.47 6.89 -7.10
N LYS A 10 -22.01 5.71 -7.55
CA LYS A 10 -21.49 4.64 -6.68
C LYS A 10 -20.08 4.92 -6.14
N LEU A 11 -19.39 5.93 -6.66
CA LEU A 11 -18.00 6.20 -6.32
C LEU A 11 -17.88 7.27 -5.23
N THR A 12 -17.01 7.03 -4.26
CA THR A 12 -16.61 8.03 -3.25
C THR A 12 -15.09 8.20 -3.28
N TYR A 13 -14.64 9.45 -3.41
CA TYR A 13 -13.25 9.83 -3.52
C TYR A 13 -12.79 10.50 -2.22
N TYR A 14 -11.67 10.04 -1.67
CA TYR A 14 -11.08 10.55 -0.44
C TYR A 14 -9.72 11.16 -0.75
N TYR A 15 -9.57 12.47 -0.56
CA TYR A 15 -8.39 13.21 -0.99
C TYR A 15 -8.02 14.33 -0.01
N GLU A 16 -6.80 14.86 -0.17
CA GLU A 16 -6.27 15.94 0.66
C GLU A 16 -5.88 17.15 -0.21
N GLY A 17 -5.74 18.32 0.43
CA GLY A 17 -5.34 19.56 -0.22
C GLY A 17 -6.47 20.30 -0.97
N GLU A 18 -6.15 21.49 -1.50
CA GLU A 18 -7.09 22.33 -2.26
C GLU A 18 -7.15 21.97 -3.74
N ARG A 19 -6.04 21.47 -4.31
CA ARG A 19 -5.92 21.08 -5.71
C ARG A 19 -5.34 19.67 -5.78
N PRO A 20 -6.14 18.62 -5.47
CA PRO A 20 -5.64 17.25 -5.42
C PRO A 20 -5.23 16.78 -6.82
N VAL A 21 -4.06 16.15 -6.91
CA VAL A 21 -3.61 15.44 -8.12
C VAL A 21 -4.11 13.99 -8.15
N LEU A 22 -4.45 13.44 -6.98
CA LEU A 22 -4.96 12.08 -6.78
C LEU A 22 -5.89 12.02 -5.57
N SER A 23 -6.63 10.91 -5.44
CA SER A 23 -7.31 10.52 -4.20
C SER A 23 -6.48 9.46 -3.50
N ALA A 24 -6.35 9.54 -2.17
CA ALA A 24 -5.66 8.54 -1.36
C ALA A 24 -6.32 7.15 -1.50
N LEU A 25 -7.66 7.14 -1.51
CA LEU A 25 -8.44 5.97 -1.91
C LEU A 25 -9.75 6.38 -2.58
N VAL A 26 -10.31 5.44 -3.35
CA VAL A 26 -11.63 5.55 -3.97
C VAL A 26 -12.42 4.29 -3.63
N THR A 27 -13.65 4.46 -3.14
CA THR A 27 -14.56 3.34 -2.90
C THR A 27 -15.65 3.26 -3.95
N GLU A 28 -16.09 2.05 -4.25
CA GLU A 28 -17.22 1.75 -5.13
C GLU A 28 -18.24 0.89 -4.38
N GLU A 29 -19.44 1.46 -4.18
CA GLU A 29 -20.55 0.81 -3.48
C GLU A 29 -21.19 -0.30 -4.32
N GLN A 30 -21.22 -1.51 -3.76
CA GLN A 30 -21.83 -2.70 -4.34
C GLN A 30 -23.31 -2.81 -3.95
N PRO A 31 -24.14 -3.59 -4.69
CA PRO A 31 -25.58 -3.70 -4.43
C PRO A 31 -25.97 -4.23 -3.04
N ASP A 32 -25.09 -5.00 -2.41
CA ASP A 32 -25.21 -5.55 -1.05
C ASP A 32 -24.66 -4.61 0.04
N GLY A 33 -24.14 -3.44 -0.35
CA GLY A 33 -23.55 -2.46 0.54
C GLY A 33 -22.04 -2.63 0.76
N ASP A 34 -21.44 -3.71 0.24
CA ASP A 34 -19.99 -3.89 0.29
C ASP A 34 -19.26 -2.79 -0.47
N LEU A 35 -17.98 -2.59 -0.15
CA LEU A 35 -17.16 -1.56 -0.78
C LEU A 35 -15.95 -2.19 -1.47
N ILE A 36 -15.84 -2.02 -2.79
CA ILE A 36 -14.57 -2.20 -3.46
C ILE A 36 -13.74 -0.95 -3.18
N ILE A 37 -12.54 -1.12 -2.63
CA ILE A 37 -11.62 -0.06 -2.25
C ILE A 37 -10.43 -0.11 -3.19
N ARG A 38 -10.10 1.03 -3.82
CA ARG A 38 -8.89 1.22 -4.63
C ARG A 38 -7.97 2.20 -3.93
N PHE A 39 -6.79 1.75 -3.54
CA PHE A 39 -5.77 2.57 -2.88
C PHE A 39 -4.90 3.27 -3.92
N ALA A 40 -4.44 4.49 -3.63
CA ALA A 40 -3.40 5.13 -4.42
C ALA A 40 -2.08 4.34 -4.38
N GLY A 41 -1.26 4.56 -5.42
CA GLY A 41 0.14 4.15 -5.44
C GLY A 41 0.87 4.70 -4.20
N LEU A 42 1.61 3.84 -3.50
CA LEU A 42 2.26 4.21 -2.26
C LEU A 42 3.60 3.48 -2.05
N THR A 43 4.57 4.21 -1.52
CA THR A 43 5.93 3.76 -1.22
C THR A 43 6.22 3.83 0.28
N GLY A 44 7.15 2.98 0.75
CA GLY A 44 7.59 2.95 2.15
C GLY A 44 8.62 4.02 2.53
N GLY A 45 9.06 4.84 1.58
CA GLY A 45 10.03 5.93 1.77
C GLY A 45 9.38 7.24 2.22
N TYR A 46 9.58 8.31 1.45
CA TYR A 46 9.07 9.65 1.76
C TYR A 46 7.54 9.70 1.91
N SER A 47 6.80 8.92 1.10
CA SER A 47 5.34 8.90 1.22
C SER A 47 4.90 8.39 2.59
N ALA A 48 5.41 7.24 3.03
CA ALA A 48 5.08 6.70 4.33
C ALA A 48 5.57 7.59 5.48
N GLN A 49 6.77 8.17 5.36
CA GLN A 49 7.30 9.12 6.34
C GLN A 49 6.32 10.28 6.57
N GLY A 50 5.83 10.90 5.48
CA GLY A 50 4.91 12.02 5.55
C GLY A 50 3.52 11.65 6.08
N ILE A 51 2.94 10.53 5.61
CA ILE A 51 1.59 10.10 5.99
C ILE A 51 1.52 9.67 7.46
N LEU A 52 2.57 8.99 7.95
CA LEU A 52 2.64 8.48 9.31
C LEU A 52 3.31 9.45 10.29
N GLY A 53 3.89 10.56 9.80
CA GLY A 53 4.59 11.55 10.62
C GLY A 53 5.84 10.99 11.29
N LEU A 54 6.63 10.20 10.57
CA LEU A 54 7.85 9.57 11.09
C LEU A 54 9.04 10.53 11.00
N ASP A 55 9.88 10.56 12.03
CA ASP A 55 11.12 11.34 12.03
C ASP A 55 12.18 10.74 11.08
N GLU A 56 12.21 9.41 10.99
CA GLU A 56 13.19 8.68 10.17
C GLU A 56 12.66 8.39 8.76
N LEU A 57 13.52 8.63 7.77
CA LEU A 57 13.32 8.16 6.39
C LEU A 57 13.92 6.76 6.23
N VAL A 58 13.08 5.79 5.90
CA VAL A 58 13.53 4.45 5.47
C VAL A 58 13.85 4.49 3.98
N SER A 59 14.96 3.87 3.58
CA SER A 59 15.40 3.86 2.18
C SER A 59 16.03 2.52 1.83
N MET A 60 15.62 1.94 0.70
CA MET A 60 16.14 0.66 0.18
C MET A 60 16.13 -0.49 1.20
N ASP A 61 15.12 -0.56 2.06
CA ASP A 61 14.96 -1.60 3.07
C ASP A 61 13.53 -2.19 3.05
N PRO A 62 13.28 -3.20 2.19
CA PRO A 62 11.95 -3.79 2.04
C PRO A 62 11.34 -4.31 3.35
N HIS A 63 12.14 -4.79 4.31
CA HIS A 63 11.63 -5.28 5.60
C HIS A 63 10.96 -4.19 6.42
N ARG A 64 11.42 -2.95 6.27
CA ARG A 64 10.87 -1.78 6.96
C ARG A 64 9.85 -1.06 6.10
N GLU A 65 10.12 -0.94 4.79
CA GLU A 65 9.29 -0.19 3.86
C GLU A 65 7.95 -0.85 3.56
N ILE A 66 7.90 -2.16 3.39
CA ILE A 66 6.66 -2.84 2.99
C ILE A 66 5.58 -2.75 4.07
N PRO A 67 5.87 -3.04 5.36
CA PRO A 67 4.89 -2.83 6.42
C PRO A 67 4.41 -1.37 6.54
N LEU A 68 5.27 -0.40 6.21
CA LEU A 68 4.91 1.01 6.23
C LEU A 68 3.82 1.36 5.22
N VAL A 69 3.89 0.80 4.01
CA VAL A 69 2.84 0.97 2.98
C VAL A 69 1.48 0.53 3.52
N PHE A 70 1.40 -0.67 4.09
CA PHE A 70 0.15 -1.20 4.60
C PHE A 70 -0.39 -0.41 5.80
N ARG A 71 0.50 0.09 6.68
CA ARG A 71 0.09 0.98 7.79
C ARG A 71 -0.48 2.31 7.30
N CYS A 72 0.05 2.87 6.21
CA CYS A 72 -0.54 4.07 5.61
C CYS A 72 -1.93 3.79 5.04
N TRP A 73 -2.12 2.66 4.36
CA TRP A 73 -3.44 2.28 3.85
C TRP A 73 -4.43 2.02 4.97
N GLU A 74 -4.03 1.34 6.05
CA GLU A 74 -4.84 1.17 7.26
C GLU A 74 -5.24 2.53 7.85
N LYS A 75 -4.27 3.44 8.01
CA LYS A 75 -4.52 4.80 8.47
C LYS A 75 -5.57 5.50 7.60
N TRP A 76 -5.47 5.38 6.28
CA TRP A 76 -6.44 5.98 5.37
C TRP A 76 -7.83 5.38 5.51
N LEU A 77 -7.95 4.06 5.68
CA LEU A 77 -9.26 3.42 5.92
C LEU A 77 -9.91 3.93 7.21
N ILE A 78 -9.12 4.05 8.27
CA ILE A 78 -9.57 4.58 9.57
C ILE A 78 -9.98 6.05 9.44
N ASP A 79 -9.12 6.89 8.85
CA ASP A 79 -9.40 8.31 8.63
C ASP A 79 -10.62 8.55 7.73
N ALA A 80 -10.88 7.63 6.79
CA ALA A 80 -12.05 7.62 5.91
C ALA A 80 -13.32 7.12 6.61
N GLY A 81 -13.21 6.55 7.82
CA GLY A 81 -14.31 5.96 8.57
C GLY A 81 -14.88 4.70 7.91
N ILE A 82 -14.06 3.95 7.17
CA ILE A 82 -14.49 2.75 6.42
C ILE A 82 -14.49 1.52 7.33
N CYS A 83 -13.37 1.27 8.02
CA CYS A 83 -13.20 0.13 8.91
C CYS A 83 -12.25 0.47 10.07
N ARG A 84 -12.05 -0.47 11.00
CA ARG A 84 -11.23 -0.25 12.21
C ARG A 84 -9.79 -0.69 12.02
N SER A 85 -9.56 -1.66 11.14
CA SER A 85 -8.23 -2.18 10.82
C SER A 85 -8.17 -2.68 9.38
N LEU A 86 -6.95 -2.84 8.87
CA LEU A 86 -6.69 -3.52 7.62
C LEU A 86 -7.15 -4.98 7.62
N ALA A 87 -7.25 -5.62 8.80
CA ALA A 87 -7.81 -6.97 8.94
C ALA A 87 -9.30 -7.06 8.52
N ASP A 88 -10.02 -5.93 8.54
CA ASP A 88 -11.43 -5.89 8.17
C ASP A 88 -11.67 -5.92 6.65
N VAL A 89 -10.60 -5.83 5.84
CA VAL A 89 -10.69 -5.81 4.37
C VAL A 89 -9.87 -6.95 3.76
N ASP A 90 -10.41 -7.56 2.72
CA ASP A 90 -9.69 -8.59 1.96
C ASP A 90 -9.07 -7.98 0.72
N PHE A 91 -7.75 -8.02 0.61
CA PHE A 91 -7.07 -7.62 -0.62
C PHE A 91 -7.42 -8.62 -1.74
N ILE A 92 -7.92 -8.10 -2.86
CA ILE A 92 -8.20 -8.88 -4.06
C ILE A 92 -6.95 -8.92 -4.94
N GLU A 93 -6.31 -7.76 -5.12
CA GLU A 93 -5.20 -7.59 -6.04
C GLU A 93 -4.17 -6.59 -5.51
N ILE A 94 -2.88 -6.91 -5.66
CA ILE A 94 -1.76 -6.01 -5.39
C ILE A 94 -0.82 -5.94 -6.60
N HIS A 95 -0.50 -4.73 -7.02
CA HIS A 95 0.53 -4.44 -8.01
C HIS A 95 1.76 -3.92 -7.30
N ALA A 96 2.90 -4.59 -7.47
CA ALA A 96 4.16 -4.16 -6.89
C ALA A 96 5.17 -3.77 -7.97
N PHE A 97 5.76 -2.59 -7.82
CA PHE A 97 6.76 -2.02 -8.72
C PHE A 97 8.09 -1.92 -7.98
N GLY A 98 9.01 -2.85 -8.24
CA GLY A 98 10.34 -2.85 -7.66
C GLY A 98 11.26 -1.85 -8.37
N CYS A 99 11.92 -1.00 -7.59
CA CYS A 99 12.84 0.01 -8.09
C CYS A 99 14.24 -0.58 -8.29
N GLN A 100 15.06 0.10 -9.10
CA GLN A 100 16.49 -0.19 -9.12
C GLN A 100 17.16 0.21 -7.79
N PRO A 101 18.22 -0.52 -7.36
CA PRO A 101 19.07 -0.09 -6.27
C PRO A 101 19.50 1.38 -6.41
N LYS A 102 19.47 2.16 -5.31
CA LYS A 102 20.03 3.53 -5.30
C LYS A 102 21.57 3.55 -5.29
N GLY A 103 22.19 2.42 -4.96
CA GLY A 103 23.62 2.19 -5.04
C GLY A 103 23.92 0.70 -4.89
N PRO A 104 25.12 0.24 -5.27
CA PRO A 104 26.17 1.01 -5.94
C PRO A 104 25.83 1.33 -7.41
N ASN A 105 26.62 2.18 -8.08
CA ASN A 105 26.39 2.49 -9.50
C ASN A 105 26.79 1.29 -10.37
N PRO A 106 25.90 0.77 -11.25
CA PRO A 106 26.19 -0.42 -12.06
C PRO A 106 27.34 -0.25 -13.06
N LEU A 107 27.72 0.99 -13.41
CA LEU A 107 28.87 1.26 -14.29
C LEU A 107 30.21 1.18 -13.56
N VAL A 108 30.19 1.36 -12.23
CA VAL A 108 31.40 1.39 -11.39
C VAL A 108 31.57 0.07 -10.64
N ASP A 109 30.47 -0.52 -10.16
CA ASP A 109 30.44 -1.81 -9.47
C ASP A 109 29.23 -2.66 -9.94
N PRO A 110 29.37 -3.35 -11.10
CA PRO A 110 28.31 -4.20 -11.63
C PRO A 110 27.97 -5.36 -10.69
N ALA A 111 28.97 -5.94 -10.01
CA ALA A 111 28.79 -7.09 -9.15
C ALA A 111 28.04 -6.72 -7.86
N GLY A 112 28.41 -5.60 -7.23
CA GLY A 112 27.70 -5.07 -6.08
C GLY A 112 26.28 -4.65 -6.41
N TYR A 113 26.03 -4.08 -7.60
CA TYR A 113 24.68 -3.74 -8.03
C TYR A 113 23.79 -4.98 -8.21
N GLU A 114 24.31 -6.04 -8.84
CA GLU A 114 23.58 -7.30 -8.99
C GLU A 114 23.33 -7.98 -7.64
N ALA A 115 24.29 -7.94 -6.72
CA ALA A 115 24.13 -8.44 -5.36
C ALA A 115 23.04 -7.68 -4.59
N GLU A 116 23.02 -6.35 -4.70
CA GLU A 116 22.02 -5.51 -4.05
C GLU A 116 20.63 -5.73 -4.64
N LYS A 117 20.52 -5.87 -5.97
CA LYS A 117 19.26 -6.23 -6.63
C LYS A 117 18.74 -7.59 -6.14
N ALA A 118 19.61 -8.57 -5.96
CA ALA A 118 19.23 -9.87 -5.40
C ALA A 118 18.78 -9.74 -3.94
N ARG A 119 19.48 -8.94 -3.12
CA ARG A 119 19.12 -8.66 -1.73
C ARG A 119 17.72 -8.03 -1.62
N LEU A 120 17.46 -6.97 -2.38
CA LEU A 120 16.17 -6.26 -2.37
C LEU A 120 15.01 -7.19 -2.74
N ARG A 121 15.18 -8.02 -3.78
CA ARG A 121 14.15 -8.98 -4.22
C ARG A 121 13.85 -10.03 -3.16
N LYS A 122 14.91 -10.54 -2.50
CA LYS A 122 14.76 -11.50 -1.41
C LYS A 122 14.04 -10.85 -0.22
N ALA A 123 14.50 -9.69 0.22
CA ALA A 123 13.90 -8.95 1.32
C ALA A 123 12.43 -8.58 1.05
N TYR A 124 12.09 -8.21 -0.19
CA TYR A 124 10.71 -7.97 -0.60
C TYR A 124 9.84 -9.22 -0.43
N ALA A 125 10.28 -10.37 -0.94
CA ALA A 125 9.52 -11.61 -0.85
C ALA A 125 9.28 -12.01 0.61
N GLU A 126 10.32 -11.91 1.45
CA GLU A 126 10.26 -12.22 2.88
C GLU A 126 9.32 -11.27 3.63
N ALA A 127 9.49 -9.96 3.47
CA ALA A 127 8.70 -8.97 4.19
C ALA A 127 7.23 -8.93 3.75
N TYR A 128 6.97 -9.12 2.45
CA TYR A 128 5.60 -9.23 1.95
C TYR A 128 4.90 -10.47 2.52
N ALA A 129 5.53 -11.64 2.47
CA ALA A 129 4.94 -12.87 3.00
C ALA A 129 4.73 -12.79 4.53
N ALA A 130 5.73 -12.28 5.26
CA ALA A 130 5.65 -12.09 6.70
C ALA A 130 4.50 -11.14 7.08
N PHE A 131 4.30 -10.04 6.33
CA PHE A 131 3.24 -9.09 6.64
C PHE A 131 1.85 -9.76 6.69
N PHE A 132 1.48 -10.52 5.65
CA PHE A 132 0.20 -11.22 5.64
C PHE A 132 0.12 -12.29 6.73
N ALA A 133 1.17 -13.09 6.91
CA ALA A 133 1.19 -14.16 7.89
C ALA A 133 1.09 -13.67 9.34
N GLU A 134 1.70 -12.53 9.66
CA GLU A 134 1.80 -12.01 11.02
C GLU A 134 0.70 -11.00 11.36
N HIS A 135 0.26 -10.18 10.41
CA HIS A 135 -0.70 -9.10 10.65
C HIS A 135 -2.11 -9.37 10.13
N LEU A 136 -2.26 -10.23 9.12
CA LEU A 136 -3.54 -10.54 8.48
C LEU A 136 -3.76 -12.08 8.38
N PRO A 137 -3.58 -12.85 9.47
CA PRO A 137 -3.55 -14.31 9.40
C PRO A 137 -4.89 -14.95 9.01
N ASP A 138 -6.00 -14.26 9.27
CA ASP A 138 -7.36 -14.72 8.97
C ASP A 138 -7.83 -14.31 7.56
N ASN A 139 -7.12 -13.39 6.91
CA ASN A 139 -7.44 -12.92 5.55
C ASN A 139 -6.84 -13.85 4.48
N GLY A 140 -7.40 -13.75 3.28
CA GLY A 140 -6.77 -14.32 2.08
C GLY A 140 -5.51 -13.56 1.65
N VAL A 141 -4.67 -14.20 0.86
CA VAL A 141 -3.54 -13.54 0.17
C VAL A 141 -4.00 -13.11 -1.24
N PRO A 142 -3.78 -11.85 -1.65
CA PRO A 142 -4.30 -11.32 -2.91
C PRO A 142 -3.62 -11.95 -4.13
N ALA A 143 -4.32 -11.89 -5.27
CA ALA A 143 -3.65 -12.00 -6.56
C ALA A 143 -2.59 -10.90 -6.68
N ARG A 144 -1.43 -11.23 -7.25
CA ARG A 144 -0.31 -10.29 -7.30
C ARG A 144 0.49 -10.44 -8.57
N PHE A 145 0.89 -9.31 -9.15
CA PHE A 145 2.01 -9.26 -10.06
C PHE A 145 3.08 -8.29 -9.57
N THR A 146 4.32 -8.56 -9.97
CA THR A 146 5.48 -7.74 -9.62
C THR A 146 6.26 -7.45 -10.89
N VAL A 147 6.52 -6.18 -11.16
CA VAL A 147 7.40 -5.74 -12.24
C VAL A 147 8.56 -4.93 -11.66
N HIS A 148 9.70 -4.93 -12.35
CA HIS A 148 10.84 -4.10 -11.96
C HIS A 148 10.98 -2.95 -12.96
N VAL A 149 10.95 -1.72 -12.45
CA VAL A 149 11.04 -0.48 -13.22
C VAL A 149 12.39 0.18 -12.99
N ILE A 150 12.72 1.20 -13.78
CA ILE A 150 13.93 2.01 -13.53
C ILE A 150 13.78 2.70 -12.17
N ASP A 151 12.70 3.46 -12.00
CA ASP A 151 12.42 4.14 -10.74
C ASP A 151 10.94 4.53 -10.62
N VAL A 152 10.58 4.95 -9.41
CA VAL A 152 9.32 5.60 -9.04
C VAL A 152 9.61 7.03 -8.56
N PRO A 153 8.59 7.89 -8.40
CA PRO A 153 8.82 9.27 -7.95
C PRO A 153 9.51 9.39 -6.58
N ASP A 154 9.31 8.42 -5.69
CA ASP A 154 9.97 8.35 -4.39
C ASP A 154 11.41 7.83 -4.52
N GLN A 155 12.37 8.74 -4.32
CA GLN A 155 13.80 8.47 -4.46
C GLN A 155 14.42 7.70 -3.30
N ALA A 156 13.67 7.40 -2.24
CA ALA A 156 14.11 6.49 -1.17
C ALA A 156 13.56 5.06 -1.37
N ALA A 157 12.49 4.92 -2.14
CA ALA A 157 11.69 3.71 -2.11
C ALA A 157 12.36 2.51 -2.80
N SER A 158 12.27 1.34 -2.18
CA SER A 158 12.57 0.07 -2.86
C SER A 158 11.40 -0.43 -3.72
N TYR A 159 10.16 -0.17 -3.30
CA TYR A 159 8.95 -0.61 -3.99
C TYR A 159 7.82 0.42 -3.89
N GLU A 160 7.02 0.50 -4.95
CA GLU A 160 5.70 1.14 -4.92
C GLU A 160 4.60 0.09 -5.05
N PHE A 161 3.52 0.27 -4.31
CA PHE A 161 2.37 -0.63 -4.28
C PHE A 161 1.09 0.09 -4.68
N TYR A 162 0.26 -0.58 -5.45
CA TYR A 162 -1.14 -0.23 -5.69
C TYR A 162 -2.01 -1.42 -5.31
N GLY A 163 -3.14 -1.18 -4.65
CA GLY A 163 -3.98 -2.24 -4.11
C GLY A 163 -5.46 -2.05 -4.41
N THR A 164 -6.16 -3.17 -4.61
CA THR A 164 -7.62 -3.24 -4.56
C THR A 164 -8.04 -4.21 -3.46
N ALA A 165 -8.98 -3.80 -2.61
CA ALA A 165 -9.53 -4.61 -1.54
C ALA A 165 -11.07 -4.59 -1.54
N LEU A 166 -11.67 -5.52 -0.81
CA LEU A 166 -13.10 -5.59 -0.55
C LEU A 166 -13.35 -5.42 0.95
N TYR A 167 -14.25 -4.50 1.30
CA TYR A 167 -14.83 -4.45 2.63
C TYR A 167 -16.20 -5.11 2.60
N GLN A 168 -16.32 -6.25 3.28
CA GLN A 168 -17.55 -7.03 3.33
C GLN A 168 -18.36 -6.70 4.58
N ARG A 169 -19.43 -5.92 4.45
CA ARG A 169 -20.21 -5.42 5.61
C ARG A 169 -20.77 -6.55 6.45
N SER A 170 -21.20 -7.62 5.79
CA SER A 170 -21.81 -8.79 6.44
C SER A 170 -20.90 -9.49 7.45
N LEU A 171 -19.57 -9.30 7.37
CA LEU A 171 -18.62 -9.86 8.34
C LEU A 171 -18.52 -9.02 9.63
N HIS A 172 -19.02 -7.78 9.60
CA HIS A 172 -18.77 -6.78 10.64
C HIS A 172 -20.04 -6.23 11.29
N GLU A 173 -21.20 -6.47 10.67
CA GLU A 173 -22.50 -6.16 11.26
C GLU A 173 -22.97 -7.31 12.15
N GLU A 174 -23.43 -7.00 13.37
CA GLU A 174 -24.09 -8.00 14.22
C GLU A 174 -25.32 -8.55 13.50
N PRO A 175 -25.56 -9.87 13.52
CA PRO A 175 -26.74 -10.44 12.90
C PRO A 175 -27.98 -9.78 13.49
N LYS A 176 -28.79 -9.14 12.64
CA LYS A 176 -30.08 -8.58 13.06
C LYS A 176 -30.95 -9.73 13.55
N SER A 177 -31.18 -9.76 14.87
CA SER A 177 -32.09 -10.68 15.56
C SER A 177 -33.52 -10.55 15.07
#